data_AF-A0A2T3J5Y0-F1
#
_entry.id   AF-A0A2T3J5Y0-F1
#
_cell.length_a   1.000
_cell.length_b   1.000
_cell.length_c   1.000
_cell.angle_alpha   90.00
_cell.angle_beta   90.00
_cell.angle_gamma   90.00
#
_symmetry.space_group_name_H-M   'P 1'
#
loop_
_entity.id
_entity.type
_entity.pdbx_description
1 polymer ?
#
loop_
_entity_poly.entity_id
_entity_poly.type
_entity_poly.pdbx_seq_one_letter_code
_entity_poly.pdbx_strand_id
1 'polypeptide(L)' 'MSYLARLPEVVTTQKQAWLIELIKRIGFKRTCIALAKKTVRTAWAMLHYEMKYQPIPVTA' A
#
# COMPACT_ATOMS: atom_id res chain seq x y z
N MET A 1 8.85 11.19 -9.77
CA MET A 1 8.18 11.36 -8.46
C MET A 1 7.61 10.02 -7.98
N SER A 2 7.93 9.59 -6.76
CA SER A 2 7.50 8.29 -6.20
C SER A 2 6.00 8.26 -5.89
N TYR A 3 5.39 7.06 -5.87
CA TYR A 3 3.97 6.86 -5.55
C TYR A 3 3.60 7.43 -4.17
N LEU A 4 4.49 7.32 -3.19
CA LEU A 4 4.29 7.85 -1.84
C LEU A 4 4.21 9.38 -1.78
N ALA A 5 4.89 10.08 -2.69
CA ALA A 5 4.85 11.54 -2.77
C ALA A 5 3.54 12.07 -3.41
N ARG A 6 2.73 11.18 -4.01
CA ARG A 6 1.45 11.50 -4.66
C ARG A 6 0.25 10.93 -3.89
N LEU A 7 0.43 10.60 -2.60
CA LEU A 7 -0.69 10.10 -1.81
C LEU A 7 -1.75 11.21 -1.67
N PRO A 8 -3.03 10.92 -1.96
CA PRO A 8 -4.10 11.87 -1.72
C PRO A 8 -4.27 12.10 -0.21
N GLU A 9 -4.63 13.32 0.16
CA GLU A 9 -4.90 13.71 1.55
C GLU A 9 -6.14 13.00 2.11
N VAL A 10 -7.11 12.69 1.23
CA VAL A 10 -8.30 11.88 1.54
C VAL A 10 -8.00 10.41 1.29
N VAL A 11 -8.14 9.61 2.36
CA VAL A 11 -7.79 8.18 2.36
C VAL A 11 -8.94 7.34 1.82
N THR A 12 -8.75 6.67 0.67
CA THR A 12 -9.82 5.87 0.05
C THR A 12 -9.64 4.36 0.27
N THR A 13 -8.40 3.90 0.39
CA THR A 13 -8.06 2.47 0.53
C THR A 13 -7.33 2.20 1.85
N GLN A 14 -7.57 1.04 2.48
CA GLN A 14 -6.86 0.65 3.72
C GLN A 14 -5.33 0.66 3.55
N LYS A 15 -4.85 0.32 2.34
CA LYS A 15 -3.42 0.40 1.98
C LYS A 15 -2.88 1.83 2.11
N GLN A 16 -3.66 2.85 1.75
CA GLN A 16 -3.25 4.25 1.86
C GLN A 16 -3.24 4.71 3.33
N ALA A 17 -4.24 4.31 4.13
CA ALA A 17 -4.27 4.61 5.56
C ALA A 17 -3.03 4.05 6.26
N TRP A 18 -2.74 2.78 6.00
CA TRP A 18 -1.54 2.11 6.49
C TRP A 18 -0.24 2.83 6.08
N LEU A 19 -0.15 3.30 4.83
CA LEU A 19 1.03 4.04 4.36
C LEU A 19 1.21 5.38 5.07
N ILE A 20 0.14 6.15 5.31
CA ILE A 20 0.20 7.43 6.01
C ILE A 20 0.70 7.23 7.44
N GLU A 21 0.16 6.24 8.16
CA GLU A 21 0.62 5.89 9.51
C GLU A 21 2.06 5.41 9.52
N LEU A 22 2.46 4.59 8.54
CA LEU A 22 3.82 4.07 8.45
C LEU A 22 4.85 5.19 8.20
N ILE A 23 4.52 6.15 7.35
CA ILE A 23 5.36 7.33 7.10
C ILE A 23 5.52 8.14 8.38
N LYS A 24 4.42 8.40 9.11
CA LYS A 24 4.46 9.13 10.40
C LYS A 24 5.32 8.43 11.44
N ARG A 25 5.35 7.09 11.46
CA ARG A 25 6.09 6.30 12.46
C ARG A 25 7.56 6.08 12.12
N ILE A 26 7.89 5.75 10.87
CA ILE A 26 9.19 5.17 10.48
C ILE A 26 9.92 6.04 9.43
N GLY A 27 9.20 6.94 8.77
CA GLY A 27 9.73 7.84 7.76
C GLY A 27 9.69 7.29 6.33
N PHE A 28 9.98 8.18 5.37
CA PHE A 28 9.71 7.96 3.96
C PHE A 28 10.50 6.81 3.31
N LYS A 29 11.82 6.77 3.49
CA LYS A 29 12.71 5.78 2.82
C LYS A 29 12.36 4.35 3.21
N ARG A 30 12.12 4.10 4.50
CA ARG A 30 11.74 2.78 5.03
C ARG A 30 10.33 2.38 4.59
N THR A 31 9.43 3.34 4.47
CA THR A 31 8.07 3.11 3.93
C THR A 31 8.10 2.66 2.47
N CYS A 32 8.99 3.20 1.62
CA CYS A 32 9.18 2.70 0.25
C CYS A 32 9.52 1.20 0.21
N ILE A 33 10.45 0.76 1.08
CA ILE A 33 10.89 -0.63 1.15
C ILE A 33 9.75 -1.52 1.64
N ALA A 34 9.03 -1.09 2.67
CA ALA A 34 7.87 -1.82 3.20
C ALA A 34 6.75 -1.95 2.17
N LEU A 35 6.50 -0.89 1.38
CA LEU A 35 5.54 -0.91 0.28
C LEU A 35 5.96 -1.94 -0.78
N ALA A 36 7.22 -1.93 -1.20
CA ALA A 36 7.74 -2.89 -2.17
C ALA A 36 7.57 -4.35 -1.68
N LYS A 37 7.90 -4.61 -0.40
CA LYS A 37 7.69 -5.93 0.21
C LYS A 37 6.22 -6.35 0.21
N LYS A 38 5.31 -5.41 0.52
CA LYS A 38 3.86 -5.65 0.48
C LYS A 38 3.42 -5.99 -0.95
N THR A 39 3.86 -5.24 -1.96
CA THR A 39 3.46 -5.46 -3.36
C THR A 39 3.96 -6.78 -3.92
N VAL A 40 5.19 -7.20 -3.61
CA VAL A 40 5.72 -8.50 -4.05
C VAL A 40 4.89 -9.64 -3.47
N ARG A 41 4.55 -9.58 -2.18
CA ARG A 41 3.72 -10.60 -1.53
C ARG A 41 2.30 -10.64 -2.12
N THR A 42 1.72 -9.48 -2.42
CA THR A 42 0.39 -9.43 -3.05
C THR A 42 0.44 -9.95 -4.49
N ALA A 43 1.44 -9.59 -5.28
CA ALA A 43 1.59 -10.09 -6.65
C ALA A 43 1.77 -11.61 -6.69
N TRP A 44 2.58 -12.15 -5.79
CA TRP A 44 2.72 -13.60 -5.66
C TRP A 44 1.40 -14.28 -5.29
N ALA A 45 0.65 -13.72 -4.34
CA ALA A 45 -0.66 -14.26 -3.97
C ALA A 45 -1.67 -14.20 -5.13
N MET A 46 -1.69 -13.10 -5.91
CA MET A 46 -2.53 -13.01 -7.10
C MET A 46 -2.21 -14.09 -8.13
N LEU A 47 -0.92 -14.35 -8.38
CA LEU A 47 -0.49 -15.38 -9.31
C LEU A 47 -0.81 -16.78 -8.80
N HIS A 48 -0.57 -17.05 -7.51
CA HIS A 48 -0.77 -18.37 -6.92
C HIS A 48 -2.25 -18.78 -6.84
N TYR A 49 -3.13 -17.84 -6.51
CA TYR A 49 -4.57 -18.09 -6.40
C TYR A 49 -5.34 -17.78 -7.69
N GLU A 50 -4.66 -17.30 -8.74
CA GLU A 50 -5.26 -16.85 -10.00
C GLU A 50 -6.40 -15.82 -9.80
N MET A 51 -6.34 -15.06 -8.71
CA MET A 51 -7.36 -14.09 -8.33
C MET A 51 -7.00 -12.68 -8.79
N LYS A 52 -8.00 -11.93 -9.27
CA LYS A 52 -7.85 -10.50 -9.56
C LYS A 52 -7.63 -9.71 -8.26
N TYR A 53 -6.81 -8.67 -8.33
CA TYR A 53 -6.59 -7.77 -7.20
C TYR A 53 -7.89 -7.10 -6.75
N GLN A 54 -8.22 -7.23 -5.47
CA GLN A 54 -9.34 -6.55 -4.84
C GLN A 54 -8.83 -5.60 -3.74
N PRO A 55 -8.75 -4.29 -4.01
CA PRO A 55 -8.38 -3.32 -2.98
C PRO A 55 -9.51 -3.19 -1.96
N ILE A 56 -9.18 -3.27 -0.67
CA ILE A 56 -10.15 -3.11 0.41
C ILE A 56 -10.37 -1.60 0.65
N PRO A 57 -11.57 -1.06 0.38
CA PRO A 57 -11.89 0.33 0.68
C PRO A 57 -11.88 0.56 2.20
N VAL A 58 -11.59 1.78 2.64
CA VAL A 58 -11.69 2.13 4.08
C VAL A 58 -13.15 2.16 4.54
N THR A 59 -14.08 2.38 3.60
CA THR A 59 -15.54 2.35 3.81
C THR A 59 -16.18 1.18 3.05
N ALA A 60 -16.24 0.02 3.71
CA ALA A 60 -17.27 -1.02 3.63
C ALA A 60 -16.99 -2.08 4.70
#